data_AF-A0A6A7ZH93-F1
#
_entry.id   AF-A0A6A7ZH93-F1
#
_cell.length_a   1.000
_cell.length_b   1.000
_cell.length_c   1.000
_cell.angle_alpha   90.00
_cell.angle_beta   90.00
_cell.angle_gamma   90.00
#
_symmetry.space_group_name_H-M   'P 1'
#
loop_
_entity.id
_entity.type
_entity.pdbx_description
1 polymer ?
#
loop_
_entity_poly.entity_id
_entity_poly.type
_entity_poly.pdbx_seq_one_letter_code
_entity_poly.pdbx_strand_id
1 'polypeptide(L)'
;MVLALGGSSAESWEFAVDSFYAVWGYALFMWFAGSAMCFYVWLQAHKLFTKVIPTRFNRQRREVCFMPEGATQPLFVPWESLSAWVVQGQSATQYGITRHYGMGMGFMHEGELVSVEFQCGALQLAIANWEAVRGYMEYELNDLHAIQDPLELQAPGDPPHEGLHTFRNARASLHRRIREKEVGWIYGFFWYVYHVMTLWTLPNHLVEWEIKRIAKVGRKALPEAMREWSEPLPPEQWAKPSAELLRLSAKVKALVKRSPRRAITEIFAEVNRP
;
A
#
# COMPACT_ATOMS: atom_id res chain seq x y z
N MET A 1 -55.58 -0.28 -18.99
CA MET A 1 -54.39 -0.37 -18.14
C MET A 1 -54.23 0.99 -17.49
N VAL A 2 -54.73 1.13 -16.25
CA VAL A 2 -54.71 2.40 -15.51
C VAL A 2 -53.29 2.57 -14.97
N LEU A 3 -52.57 3.55 -15.52
CA LEU A 3 -51.25 3.93 -15.02
C LEU A 3 -51.42 4.85 -13.79
N ALA A 4 -50.39 4.88 -12.95
CA ALA A 4 -50.39 5.19 -11.52
C ALA A 4 -51.04 6.52 -11.02
N LEU A 5 -51.61 7.35 -11.89
CA LEU A 5 -52.16 8.67 -11.56
C LEU A 5 -53.53 8.98 -12.22
N GLY A 6 -54.24 7.98 -12.76
CA GLY A 6 -55.64 8.14 -13.18
C GLY A 6 -55.89 8.97 -14.46
N GLY A 7 -54.85 9.49 -15.10
CA GLY A 7 -54.91 10.21 -16.38
C GLY A 7 -54.71 9.31 -17.61
N SER A 8 -54.91 9.90 -18.79
CA SER A 8 -54.64 9.27 -20.09
C SER A 8 -53.14 8.99 -20.29
N SER A 9 -52.79 8.14 -21.26
CA SER A 9 -51.39 7.84 -21.57
C SER A 9 -50.60 9.07 -22.05
N ALA A 10 -51.27 10.04 -22.67
CA ALA A 10 -50.67 11.31 -23.10
C ALA A 10 -50.33 12.21 -21.90
N GLU A 11 -51.27 12.36 -20.96
CA GLU A 11 -51.06 13.14 -19.73
C GLU A 11 -49.94 12.53 -18.85
N SER A 12 -49.88 11.20 -18.78
CA SER A 12 -48.80 10.50 -18.07
C SER A 12 -47.44 10.74 -18.73
N TRP A 13 -47.39 10.85 -20.06
CA TRP A 13 -46.17 11.13 -20.82
C TRP A 13 -45.71 12.58 -20.64
N GLU A 14 -46.61 13.55 -20.75
CA GLU A 14 -46.31 14.97 -20.53
C GLU A 14 -45.78 15.21 -19.10
N PHE A 15 -46.45 14.63 -18.09
CA PHE A 15 -45.98 14.71 -16.70
C PHE A 15 -44.57 14.14 -16.51
N ALA A 16 -44.25 13.01 -17.16
CA ALA A 16 -42.93 12.40 -17.08
C ALA A 16 -41.85 13.28 -17.73
N VAL A 17 -42.14 13.88 -18.89
CA VAL A 17 -41.22 14.77 -19.59
C VAL A 17 -40.97 16.05 -18.79
N ASP A 18 -42.01 16.68 -18.25
CA ASP A 18 -41.89 17.89 -17.43
C ASP A 18 -41.14 17.61 -16.13
N SER A 19 -41.42 16.47 -15.49
CA SER A 19 -40.68 16.02 -14.30
C SER A 19 -39.21 15.77 -14.61
N PHE A 20 -38.91 15.16 -15.76
CA PHE A 20 -37.54 14.93 -16.21
C PHE A 20 -36.80 16.27 -16.43
N TYR A 21 -37.38 17.23 -17.15
CA TYR A 21 -36.75 18.54 -17.36
C TYR A 21 -36.60 19.34 -16.07
N ALA A 22 -37.57 19.26 -15.16
CA ALA A 22 -37.50 19.91 -13.85
C ALA A 22 -36.35 19.36 -13.00
N VAL A 23 -36.13 18.04 -13.01
CA VAL A 23 -35.07 17.38 -12.22
C VAL A 23 -33.71 17.44 -12.91
N TRP A 24 -33.66 17.45 -14.25
CA TRP A 24 -32.43 17.40 -15.03
C TRP A 24 -31.44 18.53 -14.68
N GLY A 25 -31.94 19.75 -14.51
CA GLY A 25 -31.11 20.90 -14.12
C GLY A 25 -30.45 20.70 -12.75
N TYR A 26 -31.24 20.27 -11.76
CA TYR A 26 -30.71 19.96 -10.42
C TYR A 26 -29.77 18.76 -10.42
N ALA A 27 -30.09 17.71 -11.19
CA ALA A 27 -29.26 16.53 -11.32
C ALA A 27 -27.88 16.86 -11.91
N LEU A 28 -27.83 17.66 -12.99
CA LEU A 28 -26.58 18.15 -13.56
C LEU A 28 -25.80 19.00 -12.56
N PHE A 29 -26.46 19.93 -11.88
CA PHE A 29 -25.79 20.76 -10.88
C PHE A 29 -25.19 19.93 -9.74
N MET A 30 -25.96 18.98 -9.17
CA MET A 30 -25.49 18.09 -8.11
C MET A 30 -24.34 17.19 -8.59
N TRP A 31 -24.39 16.72 -9.85
CA TRP A 31 -23.30 15.96 -10.45
C TRP A 31 -22.02 16.81 -10.57
N PHE A 32 -22.10 18.00 -11.15
CA PHE A 32 -20.94 18.90 -11.27
C PHE A 32 -20.40 19.31 -9.90
N ALA A 33 -21.25 19.65 -8.94
CA ALA A 33 -20.85 20.00 -7.58
C ALA A 33 -20.17 18.83 -6.87
N GLY A 34 -20.74 17.63 -6.97
CA GLY A 34 -20.17 16.40 -6.41
C GLY A 34 -18.82 16.06 -7.04
N SER A 35 -18.71 16.11 -8.37
CA SER A 35 -17.45 15.89 -9.08
C SER A 35 -16.39 16.94 -8.74
N ALA A 36 -16.77 18.21 -8.60
CA ALA A 36 -15.86 19.28 -8.19
C ALA A 36 -15.33 19.07 -6.76
N MET A 37 -16.21 18.65 -5.83
CA MET A 37 -15.81 18.30 -4.47
C MET A 37 -14.84 17.12 -4.45
N CYS A 38 -15.15 16.03 -5.15
CA CYS A 38 -14.27 14.86 -5.27
C CYS A 38 -12.91 15.25 -5.86
N PHE A 39 -12.90 16.09 -6.91
CA PHE A 39 -11.67 16.58 -7.52
C PHE A 39 -10.87 17.45 -6.56
N TYR A 40 -11.51 18.31 -5.76
CA TYR A 40 -10.85 19.11 -4.73
C TYR A 40 -10.21 18.25 -3.64
N VAL A 41 -10.94 17.27 -3.11
CA VAL A 41 -10.42 16.32 -2.11
C VAL A 41 -9.23 15.54 -2.69
N TRP A 42 -9.36 15.04 -3.92
CA TRP A 42 -8.28 14.38 -4.63
C TRP A 42 -7.06 15.30 -4.77
N LEU A 43 -7.24 16.56 -5.20
CA LEU A 43 -6.16 17.54 -5.31
C LEU A 43 -5.46 17.81 -3.96
N GLN A 44 -6.21 17.88 -2.86
CA GLN A 44 -5.63 18.09 -1.53
C GLN A 44 -4.81 16.89 -1.08
N ALA A 45 -5.37 15.68 -1.17
CA ALA A 45 -4.65 14.44 -0.89
C ALA A 45 -3.39 14.32 -1.77
N HIS A 46 -3.53 14.66 -3.05
CA HIS A 46 -2.44 14.64 -4.02
C HIS A 46 -1.33 15.63 -3.70
N LYS A 47 -1.66 16.83 -3.18
CA LYS A 47 -0.66 17.81 -2.72
C LYS A 47 0.05 17.32 -1.46
N LEU A 48 -0.64 16.64 -0.55
CA LEU A 48 -0.04 16.08 0.66
C LEU A 48 1.04 15.05 0.31
N PHE A 49 0.74 14.11 -0.60
CA PHE A 49 1.70 13.09 -1.05
C PHE A 49 2.96 13.68 -1.71
N THR A 50 2.91 14.89 -2.27
CA THR A 50 4.10 15.53 -2.85
C THR A 50 5.03 16.17 -1.83
N LYS A 51 4.57 16.43 -0.61
CA LYS A 51 5.36 17.08 0.44
C LYS A 51 6.00 16.08 1.40
N VAL A 52 5.35 14.94 1.64
CA VAL A 52 5.83 13.93 2.57
C VAL A 52 7.00 13.18 1.95
N ILE A 53 8.16 13.25 2.59
CA ILE A 53 9.32 12.44 2.21
C ILE A 53 9.15 11.07 2.88
N PRO A 54 9.08 9.97 2.13
CA PRO A 54 8.85 8.65 2.71
C PRO A 54 10.07 8.19 3.52
N THR A 55 9.81 7.52 4.65
CA THR A 55 10.83 6.79 5.40
C THR A 55 11.42 5.70 4.53
N ARG A 56 12.75 5.57 4.56
CA ARG A 56 13.49 4.60 3.74
C ARG A 56 14.24 3.61 4.60
N PHE A 57 14.31 2.39 4.11
CA PHE A 57 15.07 1.31 4.74
C PHE A 57 16.25 0.97 3.85
N ASN A 58 17.44 0.89 4.43
CA ASN A 58 18.62 0.41 3.73
C ASN A 58 19.15 -0.84 4.43
N ARG A 59 18.90 -1.98 3.79
CA ARG A 59 19.36 -3.28 4.26
C ARG A 59 20.88 -3.40 4.28
N GLN A 60 21.57 -2.88 3.27
CA GLN A 60 23.02 -3.01 3.11
C GLN A 60 23.76 -2.27 4.22
N ARG A 61 23.25 -1.12 4.63
CA ARG A 61 23.75 -0.33 5.77
C ARG A 61 23.17 -0.78 7.12
N ARG A 62 22.09 -1.57 7.11
CA ARG A 62 21.26 -1.91 8.29
C ARG A 62 20.81 -0.65 9.05
N GLU A 63 20.30 0.32 8.31
CA GLU A 63 19.85 1.62 8.83
C GLU A 63 18.49 2.00 8.26
N VAL A 64 17.79 2.87 8.99
CA VAL A 64 16.52 3.47 8.59
C VAL A 64 16.67 4.98 8.55
N CYS A 65 16.17 5.60 7.49
CA CYS A 65 16.23 7.03 7.28
C CYS A 65 14.87 7.66 7.56
N PHE A 66 14.82 8.52 8.58
CA PHE A 66 13.65 9.32 8.96
C PHE A 66 13.83 10.77 8.54
N MET A 67 12.73 11.41 8.19
CA MET A 67 12.68 12.85 7.91
C MET A 67 11.60 13.48 8.82
N PRO A 68 11.98 13.99 10.01
CA PRO A 68 11.05 14.68 10.88
C PRO A 68 10.39 15.88 10.18
N GLU A 69 9.16 16.21 10.54
CA GLU A 69 8.46 17.35 9.97
C GLU A 69 9.23 18.66 10.26
N GLY A 70 9.60 19.39 9.21
CA GLY A 70 10.33 20.65 9.33
C GLY A 70 11.85 20.53 9.44
N ALA A 71 12.40 19.32 9.58
CA ALA A 71 13.85 19.12 9.50
C ALA A 71 14.34 19.33 8.06
N THR A 72 15.55 19.87 7.90
CA THR A 72 16.22 19.98 6.59
C THR A 72 17.21 18.86 6.34
N GLN A 73 17.63 18.14 7.39
CA GLN A 73 18.56 17.01 7.30
C GLN A 73 17.88 15.69 7.67
N PRO A 74 18.18 14.60 6.95
CA PRO A 74 17.69 13.27 7.28
C PRO A 74 18.37 12.71 8.54
N LEU A 75 17.61 11.98 9.35
CA LEU A 75 18.14 11.23 10.49
C LEU A 75 18.36 9.77 10.07
N PHE A 76 19.59 9.29 10.24
CA PHE A 76 19.95 7.89 10.00
C PHE A 76 20.03 7.15 11.32
N VAL A 77 19.29 6.05 11.42
CA VAL A 77 19.12 5.30 12.67
C VAL A 77 19.51 3.84 12.43
N PRO A 78 20.34 3.24 13.28
CA PRO A 78 20.63 1.81 13.21
C PRO A 78 19.34 0.99 13.32
N TRP A 79 19.18 -0.01 12.46
CA TRP A 79 18.00 -0.89 12.44
C TRP A 79 17.73 -1.53 13.81
N GLU A 80 18.77 -1.88 14.54
CA GLU A 80 18.66 -2.58 15.83
C GLU A 80 18.22 -1.65 16.98
N SER A 81 18.29 -0.33 16.78
CA SER A 81 17.77 0.67 17.73
C SER A 81 16.30 1.03 17.48
N LEU A 82 15.74 0.59 16.35
CA LEU A 82 14.36 0.87 15.99
C LEU A 82 13.40 0.04 16.86
N SER A 83 12.42 0.70 17.44
CA SER A 83 11.31 0.07 18.14
C SER A 83 10.06 0.08 17.26
N ALA A 84 9.29 -1.00 17.28
CA ALA A 84 7.99 -1.10 16.62
C ALA A 84 6.91 -1.48 17.62
N TRP A 85 5.73 -0.90 17.48
CA TRP A 85 4.59 -1.13 18.36
C TRP A 85 3.28 -1.19 17.57
N VAL A 86 2.28 -1.80 18.19
CA VAL A 86 0.90 -1.79 17.69
C VAL A 86 0.03 -1.10 18.72
N VAL A 87 -0.66 -0.06 18.29
CA VAL A 87 -1.65 0.66 19.08
C VAL A 87 -3.02 0.06 18.81
N GLN A 88 -3.79 -0.20 19.86
CA GLN A 88 -5.20 -0.56 19.74
C GLN A 88 -6.07 0.55 20.34
N GLY A 89 -6.86 1.20 19.49
CA GLY A 89 -7.93 2.11 19.90
C GLY A 89 -9.28 1.41 19.91
N GLN A 90 -10.13 1.71 20.90
CA GLN A 90 -11.52 1.28 20.91
C GLN A 90 -12.42 2.50 21.10
N SER A 91 -13.46 2.60 20.28
CA SER A 91 -14.46 3.65 20.38
C SER A 91 -15.84 3.00 20.49
N ALA A 92 -16.58 3.36 21.53
CA ALA A 92 -17.94 2.89 21.75
C ALA A 92 -18.93 3.96 21.27
N THR A 93 -19.88 3.57 20.44
CA THR A 93 -21.01 4.41 19.99
C THR A 93 -22.33 3.71 20.28
N GLN A 94 -23.46 4.42 20.16
CA GLN A 94 -24.79 3.82 20.29
C GLN A 94 -25.05 2.67 19.29
N TYR A 95 -24.29 2.62 18.19
CA TYR A 95 -24.42 1.63 17.13
C TYR A 95 -23.42 0.47 17.23
N GLY A 96 -22.55 0.46 18.24
CA GLY A 96 -21.59 -0.61 18.49
C GLY A 96 -20.20 -0.15 18.88
N ILE A 97 -19.31 -1.13 19.10
CA ILE A 97 -17.90 -0.91 19.45
C ILE A 97 -17.06 -1.06 18.17
N THR A 98 -16.39 0.01 17.78
CA THR A 98 -15.42 -0.02 16.68
C THR A 98 -14.02 -0.11 17.26
N ARG A 99 -13.21 -1.01 16.71
CA ARG A 99 -11.81 -1.19 17.08
C ARG A 99 -10.94 -0.69 15.94
N HIS A 100 -9.97 0.15 16.27
CA HIS A 100 -8.97 0.64 15.33
C HIS A 100 -7.61 0.13 15.77
N TYR A 101 -6.78 -0.28 14.81
CA TYR A 101 -5.40 -0.68 15.08
C TYR A 101 -4.49 0.29 14.34
N GLY A 102 -3.36 0.63 14.93
CA GLY A 102 -2.29 1.40 14.29
C GLY A 102 -0.97 0.67 14.46
N MET A 103 -0.13 0.68 13.43
CA MET A 103 1.24 0.23 13.57
C MET A 103 2.14 1.46 13.58
N GLY A 104 3.00 1.54 14.60
CA GLY A 104 4.00 2.58 14.75
C GLY A 104 5.40 1.99 14.75
N MET A 105 6.34 2.75 14.23
CA MET A 105 7.76 2.45 14.34
C MET A 105 8.56 3.74 14.51
N GLY A 106 9.57 3.70 15.37
CA GLY A 106 10.31 4.89 15.71
C GLY A 106 11.45 4.63 16.68
N PHE A 107 12.05 5.73 17.12
CA PHE A 107 13.19 5.73 18.02
C PHE A 107 13.17 7.00 18.86
N MET A 108 13.86 6.97 19.99
CA MET A 108 14.04 8.15 20.84
C MET A 108 15.22 8.97 20.32
N HIS A 109 14.98 10.22 19.97
CA HIS A 109 15.99 11.20 19.58
C HIS A 109 15.89 12.42 20.49
N GLU A 110 16.96 12.77 21.20
CA GLU A 110 17.01 13.96 22.08
C GLU A 110 15.86 14.07 23.11
N GLY A 111 15.30 12.92 23.53
CA GLY A 111 14.17 12.87 24.47
C GLY A 111 12.78 12.92 23.82
N GLU A 112 12.70 13.09 22.50
CA GLU A 112 11.47 13.03 21.72
C GLU A 112 11.35 11.70 20.95
N LEU A 113 10.14 11.16 20.86
CA LEU A 113 9.86 9.97 20.06
C LEU A 113 9.61 10.39 18.61
N VAL A 114 10.60 10.15 17.74
CA VAL A 114 10.41 10.30 16.30
C VAL A 114 9.82 9.01 15.77
N SER A 115 8.55 9.06 15.36
CA SER A 115 7.82 7.88 14.90
C SER A 115 7.09 8.11 13.58
N VAL A 116 6.84 7.01 12.88
CA VAL A 116 5.89 6.93 11.78
C VAL A 116 4.82 5.95 12.18
N GLU A 117 3.57 6.42 12.16
CA GLU A 117 2.40 5.63 12.50
C GLU A 117 1.41 5.61 11.34
N PHE A 118 0.84 4.45 11.07
CA PHE A 118 -0.22 4.30 10.07
C PHE A 118 -1.32 3.37 10.58
N GLN A 119 -2.52 3.59 10.08
CA GLN A 119 -3.71 2.84 10.47
C GLN A 119 -3.72 1.45 9.80
N CYS A 120 -4.10 0.44 10.58
CA CYS A 120 -4.22 -0.95 10.20
C CYS A 120 -5.65 -1.46 10.47
N GLY A 121 -6.19 -2.27 9.56
CA GLY A 121 -7.54 -2.84 9.72
C GLY A 121 -7.65 -3.90 10.84
N ALA A 122 -6.54 -4.54 11.21
CA ALA A 122 -6.50 -5.60 12.22
C ALA A 122 -5.11 -5.72 12.86
N LEU A 123 -5.05 -6.30 14.07
CA LEU A 123 -3.79 -6.63 14.75
C LEU A 123 -2.89 -7.53 13.90
N GLN A 124 -3.48 -8.58 13.30
CA GLN A 124 -2.75 -9.53 12.47
C GLN A 124 -2.12 -8.86 11.24
N LEU A 125 -2.81 -7.87 10.67
CA LEU A 125 -2.30 -7.11 9.52
C LEU A 125 -1.14 -6.19 9.94
N ALA A 126 -1.22 -5.57 11.12
CA ALA A 126 -0.10 -4.81 11.68
C ALA A 126 1.14 -5.71 11.90
N ILE A 127 0.94 -6.91 12.47
CA ILE A 127 2.03 -7.89 12.64
C ILE A 127 2.59 -8.32 11.29
N ALA A 128 1.73 -8.56 10.28
CA ALA A 128 2.16 -8.93 8.94
C ALA A 128 2.97 -7.82 8.25
N ASN A 129 2.57 -6.56 8.41
CA ASN A 129 3.33 -5.42 7.88
C ASN A 129 4.72 -5.34 8.53
N TRP A 130 4.81 -5.51 9.86
CA TRP A 130 6.09 -5.58 10.55
C TRP A 130 6.94 -6.75 10.05
N GLU A 131 6.33 -7.92 9.87
CA GLU A 131 7.02 -9.10 9.37
C GLU A 131 7.55 -8.93 7.95
N ALA A 132 6.81 -8.21 7.08
CA ALA A 132 7.27 -7.87 5.75
C ALA A 132 8.52 -6.97 5.79
N VAL A 133 8.53 -5.95 6.66
CA VAL A 133 9.71 -5.08 6.85
C VAL A 133 10.89 -5.87 7.40
N ARG A 134 10.67 -6.71 8.42
CA ARG A 134 11.72 -7.61 8.93
C ARG A 134 12.21 -8.59 7.88
N GLY A 135 11.31 -9.13 7.07
CA GLY A 135 11.64 -10.03 5.97
C GLY A 135 12.55 -9.39 4.94
N TYR A 136 12.31 -8.12 4.62
CA TYR A 136 13.20 -7.32 3.79
C TYR A 136 14.55 -7.05 4.48
N MET A 137 14.56 -6.67 5.76
CA MET A 137 15.78 -6.25 6.47
C MET A 137 16.67 -7.41 6.98
N GLU A 138 16.09 -8.57 7.31
CA GLU A 138 16.76 -9.67 8.02
C GLU A 138 16.84 -10.97 7.23
N TYR A 139 15.77 -11.40 6.55
CA TYR A 139 15.66 -12.77 6.03
C TYR A 139 16.08 -12.93 4.57
N GLU A 140 16.46 -11.86 3.89
CA GLU A 140 16.74 -11.89 2.45
C GLU A 140 15.59 -12.54 1.65
N LEU A 141 14.34 -12.12 1.89
CA LEU A 141 13.20 -12.53 1.05
C LEU A 141 13.35 -11.88 -0.34
N ASN A 142 14.31 -12.36 -1.10
CA ASN A 142 14.72 -11.83 -2.39
C ASN A 142 14.08 -12.64 -3.51
N ASP A 143 12.75 -12.59 -3.56
CA ASP A 143 12.08 -12.65 -4.84
C ASP A 143 10.97 -11.60 -4.86
N LEU A 144 11.38 -10.34 -5.03
CA LEU A 144 10.45 -9.22 -5.23
C LEU A 144 9.48 -9.54 -6.37
N HIS A 145 9.95 -10.25 -7.40
CA HIS A 145 9.14 -10.69 -8.51
C HIS A 145 8.08 -11.71 -8.06
N ALA A 146 8.40 -12.66 -7.17
CA ALA A 146 7.38 -13.55 -6.59
C ALA A 146 6.28 -12.80 -5.81
N ILE A 147 6.60 -11.66 -5.18
CA ILE A 147 5.62 -10.85 -4.44
C ILE A 147 4.80 -9.96 -5.39
N GLN A 148 5.47 -9.33 -6.36
CA GLN A 148 4.86 -8.35 -7.26
C GLN A 148 4.12 -8.99 -8.44
N ASP A 149 4.55 -10.19 -8.85
CA ASP A 149 4.00 -10.90 -9.99
C ASP A 149 3.59 -12.35 -9.64
N PRO A 150 2.57 -12.51 -8.76
CA PRO A 150 2.07 -13.83 -8.40
C PRO A 150 1.42 -14.58 -9.56
N LEU A 151 1.14 -13.90 -10.68
CA LEU A 151 0.50 -14.45 -11.87
C LEU A 151 1.49 -14.65 -13.04
N GLU A 152 2.78 -14.41 -12.82
CA GLU A 152 3.85 -14.55 -13.82
C GLU A 152 3.55 -13.83 -15.14
N LEU A 153 3.01 -12.61 -15.02
CA LEU A 153 2.65 -11.73 -16.14
C LEU A 153 3.80 -10.83 -16.60
N GLN A 154 4.89 -10.70 -15.84
CA GLN A 154 6.09 -9.95 -16.23
C GLN A 154 6.98 -10.80 -17.13
N ALA A 155 7.42 -10.23 -18.26
CA ALA A 155 8.37 -10.89 -19.15
C ALA A 155 9.80 -10.40 -18.89
N PRO A 156 10.84 -11.17 -19.29
CA PRO A 156 12.23 -10.73 -19.19
C PRO A 156 12.46 -9.38 -19.89
N GLY A 157 12.81 -8.35 -19.12
CA GLY A 157 13.04 -6.98 -19.60
C GLY A 157 11.88 -6.00 -19.39
N ASP A 158 10.74 -6.43 -18.85
CA ASP A 158 9.69 -5.53 -18.43
C ASP A 158 10.07 -4.76 -17.13
N PRO A 159 9.53 -3.55 -16.91
CA PRO A 159 9.71 -2.82 -15.66
C PRO A 159 9.16 -3.60 -14.45
N PRO A 160 9.71 -3.42 -13.24
CA PRO A 160 9.26 -4.15 -12.04
C PRO A 160 7.89 -3.69 -11.51
N HIS A 161 7.28 -2.68 -12.10
CA HIS A 161 6.00 -2.13 -11.68
C HIS A 161 4.88 -2.61 -12.60
N GLU A 162 3.62 -2.65 -12.13
CA GLU A 162 2.48 -2.94 -13.02
C GLU A 162 2.28 -1.81 -14.04
N GLY A 163 1.79 -2.15 -15.24
CA GLY A 163 1.54 -1.17 -16.30
C GLY A 163 0.97 -1.76 -17.58
N LEU A 164 1.16 -1.07 -18.71
CA LEU A 164 0.60 -1.52 -20.00
C LEU A 164 1.21 -2.84 -20.48
N HIS A 165 2.46 -3.11 -20.13
CA HIS A 165 3.12 -4.37 -20.44
C HIS A 165 2.43 -5.54 -19.75
N THR A 166 2.00 -5.40 -18.49
CA THR A 166 1.24 -6.41 -17.75
C THR A 166 -0.06 -6.74 -18.48
N PHE A 167 -0.79 -5.73 -18.97
CA PHE A 167 -2.01 -5.94 -19.74
C PHE A 167 -1.74 -6.62 -21.10
N ARG A 168 -0.68 -6.21 -21.81
CA ARG A 168 -0.26 -6.83 -23.07
C ARG A 168 0.08 -8.30 -22.86
N ASN A 169 0.81 -8.61 -21.80
CA ASN A 169 1.25 -9.96 -21.47
C ASN A 169 0.06 -10.82 -21.00
N ALA A 170 -0.85 -10.27 -20.20
CA ALA A 170 -2.09 -10.93 -19.81
C ALA A 170 -2.96 -11.28 -21.04
N ARG A 171 -3.06 -10.37 -22.01
CA ARG A 171 -3.78 -10.60 -23.27
C ARG A 171 -3.08 -11.67 -24.13
N ALA A 172 -1.74 -11.64 -24.21
CA ALA A 172 -0.97 -12.66 -24.92
C ALA A 172 -1.14 -14.05 -24.27
N SER A 173 -1.07 -14.10 -22.94
CA SER A 173 -1.33 -15.30 -22.13
C SER A 173 -2.74 -15.84 -22.37
N LEU A 174 -3.77 -14.98 -22.38
CA LEU A 174 -5.14 -15.39 -22.72
C LEU A 174 -5.21 -16.06 -24.09
N HIS A 175 -4.64 -15.44 -25.13
CA HIS A 175 -4.65 -16.01 -26.48
C HIS A 175 -3.88 -17.34 -26.57
N ARG A 176 -2.78 -17.47 -25.83
CA ARG A 176 -2.05 -18.75 -25.71
C ARG A 176 -2.94 -19.82 -25.08
N ARG A 177 -3.55 -19.54 -23.94
CA ARG A 177 -4.42 -20.46 -23.20
C ARG A 177 -5.64 -20.90 -24.02
N ILE A 178 -6.20 -20.00 -24.84
CA ILE A 178 -7.29 -20.34 -25.78
C ILE A 178 -6.79 -21.27 -26.89
N ARG A 179 -5.60 -21.01 -27.46
CA ARG A 179 -4.99 -21.85 -28.51
C ARG A 179 -4.67 -23.25 -28.00
N GLU A 180 -4.16 -23.34 -26.77
CA GLU A 180 -3.80 -24.58 -26.08
C GLU A 180 -5.02 -25.30 -25.48
N LYS A 181 -6.23 -24.74 -25.64
CA LYS A 181 -7.50 -25.27 -25.10
C LYS A 181 -7.53 -25.43 -23.58
N GLU A 182 -6.67 -24.72 -22.85
CA GLU A 182 -6.74 -24.62 -21.39
C GLU A 182 -7.96 -23.84 -20.93
N VAL A 183 -8.40 -22.87 -21.74
CA VAL A 183 -9.61 -22.07 -21.50
C VAL A 183 -10.50 -22.02 -22.74
N GLY A 184 -11.81 -22.07 -22.53
CA GLY A 184 -12.80 -21.98 -23.60
C GLY A 184 -12.99 -20.55 -24.12
N TRP A 185 -13.57 -20.42 -25.32
CA TRP A 185 -13.85 -19.13 -25.96
C TRP A 185 -14.77 -18.22 -25.11
N ILE A 186 -15.67 -18.80 -24.32
CA ILE A 186 -16.56 -18.09 -23.39
C ILE A 186 -15.75 -17.32 -22.34
N TYR A 187 -14.68 -17.92 -21.80
CA TYR A 187 -13.79 -17.25 -20.85
C TYR A 187 -13.11 -16.04 -21.50
N GLY A 188 -12.62 -16.19 -22.74
CA GLY A 188 -12.06 -15.08 -23.51
C GLY A 188 -13.05 -13.94 -23.75
N PHE A 189 -14.30 -14.26 -24.08
CA PHE A 189 -15.37 -13.27 -24.24
C PHE A 189 -15.60 -12.46 -22.96
N PHE A 190 -15.80 -13.12 -21.82
CA PHE A 190 -16.02 -12.44 -20.55
C PHE A 190 -14.78 -11.69 -20.05
N TRP A 191 -13.57 -12.17 -20.36
CA TRP A 191 -12.35 -11.43 -20.10
C TRP A 191 -12.36 -10.08 -20.80
N TYR A 192 -12.78 -10.02 -22.07
CA TYR A 192 -12.88 -8.77 -22.81
C TYR A 192 -14.02 -7.87 -22.30
N VAL A 193 -15.19 -8.43 -21.97
CA VAL A 193 -16.30 -7.66 -21.37
C VAL A 193 -15.87 -7.01 -20.06
N TYR A 194 -15.22 -7.77 -19.17
CA TYR A 194 -14.70 -7.26 -17.91
C TYR A 194 -13.77 -6.06 -18.13
N HIS A 195 -12.80 -6.18 -19.04
CA HIS A 195 -11.86 -5.10 -19.31
C HIS A 195 -12.52 -3.88 -19.97
N VAL A 196 -13.53 -4.04 -20.82
CA VAL A 196 -14.30 -2.89 -21.36
C VAL A 196 -15.03 -2.16 -20.23
N MET A 197 -15.65 -2.91 -19.30
CA MET A 197 -16.33 -2.30 -18.15
C MET A 197 -15.37 -1.58 -17.19
N THR A 198 -14.10 -2.00 -17.12
CA THR A 198 -13.05 -1.37 -16.29
C THR A 198 -12.19 -0.35 -17.04
N LEU A 199 -12.71 0.26 -18.12
CA LEU A 199 -12.04 1.31 -18.90
C LEU A 199 -10.79 0.83 -19.68
N TRP A 200 -10.74 -0.46 -19.98
CA TRP A 200 -9.75 -1.10 -20.85
C TRP A 200 -8.30 -0.86 -20.40
N THR A 201 -7.51 -0.12 -21.19
CA THR A 201 -6.11 0.20 -20.89
C THR A 201 -5.95 1.51 -20.13
N LEU A 202 -7.03 2.27 -19.90
CA LEU A 202 -6.95 3.57 -19.25
C LEU A 202 -6.36 3.47 -17.83
N PRO A 203 -6.74 2.50 -16.97
CA PRO A 203 -6.12 2.35 -15.65
C PRO A 203 -4.60 2.15 -15.72
N ASN A 204 -4.13 1.33 -16.67
CA ASN A 204 -2.70 1.07 -16.86
C ASN A 204 -1.93 2.32 -17.31
N HIS A 205 -2.53 3.15 -18.18
CA HIS A 205 -1.94 4.44 -18.55
C HIS A 205 -1.87 5.41 -17.36
N LEU A 206 -2.90 5.43 -16.51
CA LEU A 206 -2.93 6.25 -15.30
C LEU A 206 -1.84 5.81 -14.30
N VAL A 207 -1.67 4.51 -14.10
CA VAL A 207 -0.60 3.95 -13.25
C VAL A 207 0.78 4.35 -13.79
N GLU A 208 1.05 4.17 -15.08
CA GLU A 208 2.34 4.60 -15.66
C GLU A 208 2.57 6.10 -15.56
N TRP A 209 1.53 6.92 -15.75
CA TRP A 209 1.60 8.37 -15.57
C TRP A 209 1.93 8.73 -14.12
N GLU A 210 1.27 8.09 -13.16
CA GLU A 210 1.47 8.30 -11.73
C GLU A 210 2.88 7.90 -11.31
N ILE A 211 3.38 6.73 -11.75
CA ILE A 211 4.74 6.27 -11.49
C ILE A 211 5.78 7.26 -12.05
N LYS A 212 5.62 7.68 -13.31
CA LYS A 212 6.51 8.68 -13.93
C LYS A 212 6.50 9.99 -13.17
N ARG A 213 5.33 10.40 -12.68
CA ARG A 213 5.18 11.60 -11.86
C ARG A 213 5.84 11.45 -10.49
N ILE A 214 5.59 10.37 -9.76
CA ILE A 214 6.22 10.06 -8.46
C ILE A 214 7.74 10.05 -8.62
N ALA A 215 8.25 9.39 -9.66
CA ALA A 215 9.68 9.37 -9.95
C ALA A 215 10.25 10.77 -10.23
N LYS A 216 9.47 11.70 -10.80
CA LYS A 216 9.88 13.08 -11.09
C LYS A 216 9.80 13.98 -9.86
N VAL A 217 8.77 13.82 -9.02
CA VAL A 217 8.57 14.61 -7.80
C VAL A 217 9.51 14.13 -6.70
N GLY A 218 9.59 12.81 -6.47
CA GLY A 218 10.47 12.21 -5.49
C GLY A 218 11.93 12.59 -5.71
N ARG A 219 12.41 12.59 -6.97
CA ARG A 219 13.80 13.03 -7.27
C ARG A 219 14.08 14.50 -6.99
N LYS A 220 13.06 15.38 -6.97
CA LYS A 220 13.24 16.81 -6.73
C LYS A 220 13.14 17.21 -5.25
N ALA A 221 12.62 16.33 -4.39
CA ALA A 221 12.35 16.63 -2.98
C ALA A 221 13.30 15.93 -1.99
N LEU A 222 14.15 15.00 -2.45
CA LEU A 222 15.04 14.25 -1.56
C LEU A 222 16.29 15.07 -1.21
N PRO A 223 16.62 15.25 0.08
CA PRO A 223 17.89 15.83 0.50
C PRO A 223 19.08 15.05 -0.08
N GLU A 224 20.16 15.76 -0.40
CA GLU A 224 21.36 15.16 -1.01
C GLU A 224 21.94 14.02 -0.17
N ALA A 225 22.04 14.21 1.15
CA ALA A 225 22.50 13.19 2.09
C ALA A 225 21.66 11.90 2.03
N MET A 226 20.33 12.01 1.85
CA MET A 226 19.46 10.83 1.74
C MET A 226 19.67 10.11 0.40
N ARG A 227 19.97 10.85 -0.67
CA ARG A 227 20.26 10.28 -1.99
C ARG A 227 21.55 9.47 -1.97
N GLU A 228 22.63 10.06 -1.45
CA GLU A 228 23.93 9.39 -1.33
C GLU A 228 23.86 8.16 -0.42
N TRP A 229 23.11 8.25 0.69
CA TRP A 229 22.88 7.12 1.58
C TRP A 229 22.11 5.97 0.91
N SER A 230 21.24 6.29 -0.04
CA SER A 230 20.41 5.31 -0.77
C SER A 230 21.16 4.59 -1.90
N GLU A 231 22.36 5.05 -2.29
CA GLU A 231 23.16 4.40 -3.32
C GLU A 231 23.66 3.02 -2.85
N PRO A 232 23.71 2.02 -3.75
CA PRO A 232 24.07 0.66 -3.39
C PRO A 232 25.54 0.56 -2.97
N LEU A 233 25.77 -0.16 -1.89
CA LEU A 233 27.10 -0.50 -1.39
C LEU A 233 27.61 -1.81 -1.98
N PRO A 234 28.94 -1.93 -2.21
CA PRO A 234 29.58 -3.20 -2.50
C PRO A 234 29.28 -4.25 -1.41
N PRO A 235 29.09 -5.54 -1.77
CA PRO A 235 28.78 -6.61 -0.81
C PRO A 235 29.74 -6.71 0.38
N GLU A 236 31.01 -6.33 0.17
CA GLU A 236 32.05 -6.35 1.19
C GLU A 236 31.81 -5.32 2.30
N GLN A 237 31.08 -4.25 2.00
CA GLN A 237 30.77 -3.15 2.92
C GLN A 237 29.41 -3.33 3.60
N TRP A 238 28.73 -4.46 3.38
CA TRP A 238 27.42 -4.69 3.98
C TRP A 238 27.55 -4.89 5.49
N ALA A 239 26.77 -4.10 6.23
CA ALA A 239 26.68 -4.19 7.67
C ALA A 239 26.09 -5.54 8.08
N LYS A 240 26.71 -6.18 9.06
CA LYS A 240 26.26 -7.46 9.62
C LYS A 240 25.46 -7.23 10.90
N PRO A 241 24.53 -8.14 11.26
CA PRO A 241 23.87 -8.12 12.56
C PRO A 241 24.89 -8.03 13.70
N SER A 242 24.57 -7.27 14.75
CA SER A 242 25.47 -7.16 15.90
C SER A 242 25.64 -8.50 16.63
N ALA A 243 26.79 -8.67 17.29
CA ALA A 243 27.06 -9.85 18.10
C ALA A 243 26.03 -10.02 19.24
N GLU A 244 25.54 -8.90 19.78
CA GLU A 244 24.49 -8.89 20.79
C GLU A 244 23.17 -9.43 20.24
N LEU A 245 22.72 -8.92 19.09
CA LEU A 245 21.48 -9.38 18.45
C LEU A 245 21.55 -10.88 18.13
N LEU A 246 22.68 -11.36 17.61
CA LEU A 246 22.88 -12.80 17.35
C LEU A 246 22.82 -13.62 18.64
N ARG A 247 23.48 -13.17 19.70
CA ARG A 247 23.48 -13.83 21.02
C ARG A 247 22.06 -13.90 21.60
N LEU A 248 21.32 -12.80 21.62
CA LEU A 248 19.96 -12.73 22.16
C LEU A 248 19.00 -13.58 21.32
N SER A 249 19.12 -13.53 20.00
CA SER A 249 18.32 -14.34 19.09
C SER A 249 18.52 -15.85 19.31
N ALA A 250 19.77 -16.27 19.53
CA ALA A 250 20.08 -17.66 19.86
C ALA A 250 19.47 -18.07 21.21
N LYS A 251 19.53 -17.21 22.23
CA LYS A 251 18.92 -17.45 23.55
C LYS A 251 17.39 -17.58 23.44
N VAL A 252 16.72 -16.71 22.69
CA VAL A 252 15.27 -16.79 22.44
C VAL A 252 14.92 -18.11 21.74
N LYS A 253 15.63 -18.46 20.66
CA LYS A 253 15.38 -19.70 19.91
C LYS A 253 15.55 -20.95 20.79
N ALA A 254 16.57 -20.96 21.64
CA ALA A 254 16.80 -22.06 22.58
C ALA A 254 15.67 -22.19 23.61
N LEU A 255 15.21 -21.07 24.18
CA LEU A 255 14.11 -21.06 25.15
C LEU A 255 12.77 -21.47 24.52
N VAL A 256 12.46 -20.97 23.32
CA VAL A 256 11.26 -21.36 22.57
C VAL A 256 11.26 -22.87 22.30
N LYS A 257 12.42 -23.43 21.89
CA LYS A 257 12.57 -24.87 21.66
C LYS A 257 12.39 -25.69 22.95
N ARG A 258 12.88 -25.19 24.09
CA ARG A 258 12.73 -25.86 25.39
C ARG A 258 11.30 -25.81 25.92
N SER A 259 10.58 -24.73 25.65
CA SER A 259 9.27 -24.47 26.26
C SER A 259 8.28 -23.87 25.25
N PRO A 260 7.79 -24.69 24.30
CA PRO A 260 6.97 -24.21 23.18
C PRO A 260 5.59 -23.67 23.58
N ARG A 261 5.09 -24.03 24.77
CA ARG A 261 3.79 -23.57 25.29
C ARG A 261 3.86 -22.26 26.06
N ARG A 262 5.07 -21.76 26.33
CA ARG A 262 5.25 -20.54 27.12
C ARG A 262 4.96 -19.31 26.25
N ALA A 263 4.36 -18.28 26.86
CA ALA A 263 4.08 -17.03 26.18
C ALA A 263 5.39 -16.37 25.69
N ILE A 264 5.38 -15.90 24.43
CA ILE A 264 6.56 -15.32 23.79
C ILE A 264 7.07 -14.06 24.52
N THR A 265 6.15 -13.27 25.08
CA THR A 265 6.45 -12.06 25.86
C THR A 265 7.27 -12.37 27.12
N GLU A 266 6.98 -13.47 27.81
CA GLU A 266 7.75 -13.91 28.97
C GLU A 266 9.16 -14.36 28.58
N ILE A 267 9.30 -15.03 27.44
CA ILE A 267 10.59 -15.46 26.92
C ILE A 267 11.46 -14.24 26.62
N PHE A 268 10.93 -13.25 25.91
CA PHE A 268 11.65 -12.00 25.63
C PHE A 268 12.00 -11.22 26.91
N ALA A 269 11.08 -11.16 27.87
CA ALA A 269 11.35 -10.52 29.17
C ALA A 269 12.48 -11.21 29.94
N GLU A 270 12.59 -12.54 29.89
CA GLU A 270 13.69 -13.29 30.50
C GLU A 270 15.02 -13.12 29.76
N VAL A 271 14.98 -13.04 28.43
CA VAL A 271 16.18 -12.81 27.61
C VAL A 271 16.78 -11.44 27.89
N ASN A 272 15.95 -10.41 28.02
CA ASN A 272 16.34 -9.01 28.23
C ASN A 272 16.66 -8.64 29.68
N ARG A 273 16.57 -9.59 30.63
CA ARG A 273 17.08 -9.35 31.99
C ARG A 273 18.61 -9.24 31.94
N PRO A 274 19.20 -8.21 32.59
CA PRO A 274 20.65 -8.03 32.66
C PRO A 274 21.36 -9.22 33.33
#